data_AF-A0A0H4HY27-F1
#
_entry.id   AF-A0A0H4HY27-F1
#
_cell.length_a   1.000
_cell.length_b   1.000
_cell.length_c   1.000
_cell.angle_alpha   90.00
_cell.angle_beta   90.00
_cell.angle_gamma   90.00
#
_symmetry.space_group_name_H-M   'P 1'
#
loop_
_entity.id
_entity.type
_entity.pdbx_description
1 polymer ?
#
loop_
_entity_poly.entity_id
_entity_poly.type
_entity_poly.pdbx_seq_one_letter_code
_entity_poly.pdbx_strand_id
1 'polypeptide(L)'
;MQSKTSIDQSDATVESAENRHAFFFHYSENAWDRVLEFLAFISIGSYLFLYVLIPDAYAFGPMLLLLVALFGFRWRKMLHHVDDQSRWLISVLLLYFLGQTIPLIIHGEDISEFDLSARYIAASLVLLVVLKYTISARWFFSLAATGALVAGIFAFYQAEFLGVSRVTAFDNPIHYGNGAMAMALLAMAAIGWAMKQNYRFFWIALLFGGFVGGMYASLMSATRSGWVAIPIIVLTGLYVYWQPLLRRKVLSLVLLMVVVVGVGSVSQVDLVERRAAVAIDEFVDYYEENRNDTSVGLRLDMWKAGWLAFQENLLIGVGPAGTDAVVDKLVLSEEIHPAVQNFRHLHNQYIDNLARYGLIGLICYLLLLAVPFVLFLKKTRSDVTSVQALALGGCFFVELHAVVNLTQSMLERNIGVMMFALMIVFIWGAIRGEEVRTKDESEQEIAGRSHNVTLD
;
A
#
# COMPACT_ATOMS: atom_id res chain seq x y z
N MET A 1 29.19 -8.59 66.48
CA MET A 1 27.73 -8.77 66.35
C MET A 1 27.40 -8.69 64.88
N GLN A 2 26.96 -9.80 64.30
CA GLN A 2 26.52 -9.92 62.91
C GLN A 2 25.19 -9.17 62.72
N SER A 3 25.02 -8.43 61.62
CA SER A 3 23.85 -8.64 60.75
C SER A 3 24.19 -8.18 59.33
N LYS A 4 24.02 -9.12 58.39
CA LYS A 4 23.94 -8.88 56.96
C LYS A 4 22.50 -8.46 56.66
N THR A 5 22.31 -7.34 55.97
CA THR A 5 21.08 -7.08 55.22
C THR A 5 21.43 -7.15 53.73
N SER A 6 21.32 -8.35 53.19
CA SER A 6 21.15 -8.57 51.76
C SER A 6 19.75 -8.09 51.39
N ILE A 7 19.65 -6.87 50.86
CA ILE A 7 18.43 -6.39 50.24
C ILE A 7 18.33 -7.06 48.88
N ASP A 8 17.23 -7.79 48.75
CA ASP A 8 16.67 -8.47 47.60
C ASP A 8 17.09 -7.92 46.23
N GLN A 9 17.97 -8.67 45.53
CA GLN A 9 18.18 -8.53 44.09
C GLN A 9 17.27 -9.46 43.27
N SER A 10 16.45 -10.30 43.92
CA SER A 10 15.51 -11.19 43.22
C SER A 10 14.30 -10.45 42.69
N ASP A 11 13.73 -9.51 43.47
CA ASP A 11 12.49 -8.82 43.10
C ASP A 11 12.64 -7.94 41.85
N ALA A 12 13.79 -7.27 41.68
CA ALA A 12 14.05 -6.44 40.49
C ALA A 12 14.21 -7.25 39.19
N THR A 13 14.53 -8.55 39.29
CA THR A 13 14.69 -9.41 38.10
C THR A 13 13.38 -10.05 37.67
N VAL A 14 12.47 -10.34 38.62
CA VAL A 14 11.13 -10.89 38.34
C VAL A 14 10.22 -9.82 37.71
N GLU A 15 10.28 -8.58 38.19
CA GLU A 15 9.54 -7.44 37.62
C GLU A 15 10.00 -7.10 36.18
N SER A 16 11.27 -7.40 35.86
CA SER A 16 11.81 -7.26 34.49
C SER A 16 11.43 -8.40 33.54
N ALA A 17 11.01 -9.55 34.07
CA ALA A 17 10.60 -10.72 33.29
C ALA A 17 9.10 -10.71 33.01
N GLU A 18 8.26 -10.29 33.97
CA GLU A 18 6.82 -10.07 33.73
C GLU A 18 6.58 -8.94 32.73
N ASN A 19 7.41 -7.90 32.72
CA ASN A 19 7.34 -6.83 31.71
C ASN A 19 7.80 -7.24 30.30
N ARG A 20 8.48 -8.38 30.12
CA ARG A 20 8.86 -8.86 28.77
C ARG A 20 7.73 -9.62 28.07
N HIS A 21 6.80 -10.20 28.81
CA HIS A 21 5.58 -10.79 28.25
C HIS A 21 4.50 -9.75 27.93
N ALA A 22 4.59 -8.56 28.53
CA ALA A 22 3.72 -7.41 28.23
C ALA A 22 4.02 -6.75 26.87
N PHE A 23 5.04 -7.21 26.12
CA PHE A 23 5.47 -6.60 24.86
C PHE A 23 4.58 -6.93 23.65
N PHE A 24 3.70 -7.94 23.76
CA PHE A 24 2.85 -8.40 22.66
C PHE A 24 1.35 -8.16 22.86
N PHE A 25 0.88 -8.07 24.11
CA PHE A 25 -0.56 -8.10 24.43
C PHE A 25 -0.85 -7.15 25.59
N HIS A 26 -0.92 -5.85 25.31
CA HIS A 26 -1.40 -4.88 26.28
C HIS A 26 -2.73 -4.35 25.76
N TYR A 27 -3.83 -5.05 26.10
CA TYR A 27 -5.20 -4.49 26.19
C TYR A 27 -6.30 -5.51 26.53
N SER A 28 -6.01 -6.81 26.48
CA SER A 28 -7.07 -7.81 26.53
C SER A 28 -7.16 -8.58 27.86
N GLU A 29 -8.14 -8.26 28.70
CA GLU A 29 -8.49 -9.04 29.91
C GLU A 29 -9.00 -10.46 29.57
N ASN A 30 -9.47 -10.69 28.33
CA ASN A 30 -10.05 -11.97 27.90
C ASN A 30 -9.06 -12.81 27.08
N ALA A 31 -8.88 -14.10 27.41
CA ALA A 31 -7.98 -14.97 26.65
C ALA A 31 -8.26 -15.00 25.12
N TRP A 32 -9.51 -14.85 24.72
CA TRP A 32 -9.93 -14.77 23.31
C TRP A 32 -9.51 -13.49 22.59
N ASP A 33 -9.53 -12.34 23.25
CA ASP A 33 -9.14 -11.07 22.61
C ASP A 33 -7.61 -11.09 22.34
N ARG A 34 -6.79 -11.71 23.21
CA ARG A 34 -5.36 -11.97 22.95
C ARG A 34 -5.11 -12.87 21.74
N VAL A 35 -5.91 -13.92 21.56
CA VAL A 35 -5.80 -14.80 20.38
C VAL A 35 -6.09 -14.01 19.11
N LEU A 36 -7.12 -13.16 19.11
CA LEU A 36 -7.48 -12.35 17.95
C LEU A 36 -6.44 -11.25 17.65
N GLU A 37 -5.85 -10.63 18.67
CA GLU A 37 -4.70 -9.73 18.52
C GLU A 37 -3.51 -10.45 17.88
N PHE A 38 -3.20 -11.67 18.33
CA PHE A 38 -2.11 -12.47 17.77
C PHE A 38 -2.36 -12.85 16.30
N LEU A 39 -3.59 -13.29 15.98
CA LEU A 39 -3.97 -13.61 14.61
C LEU A 39 -3.90 -12.37 13.71
N ALA A 40 -4.33 -11.21 14.21
CA ALA A 40 -4.22 -9.96 13.46
C ALA A 40 -2.76 -9.56 13.23
N PHE A 41 -1.92 -9.67 14.27
CA PHE A 41 -0.50 -9.41 14.18
C PHE A 41 0.19 -10.31 13.14
N ILE A 42 -0.02 -11.63 13.20
CA ILE A 42 0.54 -12.57 12.22
C ILE A 42 0.02 -12.25 10.83
N SER A 43 -1.28 -11.99 10.67
CA SER A 43 -1.89 -11.77 9.36
C SER A 43 -1.36 -10.51 8.68
N ILE A 44 -1.31 -9.39 9.40
CA ILE A 44 -0.78 -8.13 8.88
C ILE A 44 0.73 -8.24 8.70
N GLY A 45 1.43 -8.86 9.65
CA GLY A 45 2.89 -9.00 9.59
C GLY A 45 3.37 -9.91 8.46
N SER A 46 2.70 -11.04 8.23
CA SER A 46 2.99 -11.93 7.11
C SER A 46 2.71 -11.23 5.78
N TYR A 47 1.63 -10.44 5.69
CA TYR A 47 1.35 -9.64 4.51
C TYR A 47 2.48 -8.62 4.27
N LEU A 48 2.82 -7.78 5.25
CA LEU A 48 3.84 -6.74 5.07
C LEU A 48 5.23 -7.31 4.73
N PHE A 49 5.57 -8.47 5.29
CA PHE A 49 6.87 -9.09 5.06
C PHE A 49 6.94 -9.90 3.76
N LEU A 50 5.90 -10.68 3.43
CA LEU A 50 5.93 -11.67 2.34
C LEU A 50 5.26 -11.23 1.05
N TYR A 51 4.50 -10.12 1.06
CA TYR A 51 3.66 -9.70 -0.07
C TYR A 51 4.40 -9.71 -1.43
N VAL A 52 5.65 -9.23 -1.45
CA VAL A 52 6.47 -9.10 -2.67
C VAL A 52 7.26 -10.38 -3.00
N LEU A 53 7.35 -11.33 -2.06
CA LEU A 53 8.34 -12.41 -2.08
C LEU A 53 7.76 -13.80 -2.37
N ILE A 54 6.58 -14.11 -1.84
CA ILE A 54 5.98 -15.45 -1.92
C ILE A 54 4.65 -15.41 -2.68
N PRO A 55 4.41 -16.34 -3.65
CA PRO A 55 3.18 -16.33 -4.41
C PRO A 55 2.02 -16.60 -3.47
N ASP A 56 0.89 -15.93 -3.68
CA ASP A 56 -0.34 -16.06 -2.89
C ASP A 56 -0.20 -15.70 -1.40
N ALA A 57 0.99 -15.34 -0.90
CA ALA A 57 1.18 -14.88 0.47
C ALA A 57 0.42 -13.57 0.75
N TYR A 58 0.17 -12.78 -0.30
CA TYR A 58 -0.69 -11.61 -0.24
C TYR A 58 -2.15 -11.95 0.12
N ALA A 59 -2.59 -13.22 -0.01
CA ALA A 59 -3.94 -13.66 0.27
C ALA A 59 -4.10 -14.32 1.65
N PHE A 60 -3.10 -15.08 2.16
CA PHE A 60 -3.25 -15.86 3.39
C PHE A 60 -3.59 -15.02 4.63
N GLY A 61 -2.83 -13.95 4.89
CA GLY A 61 -3.06 -13.06 6.04
C GLY A 61 -4.45 -12.40 5.97
N PRO A 62 -4.78 -11.70 4.87
CA PRO A 62 -6.11 -11.12 4.70
C PRO A 62 -7.26 -12.12 4.77
N MET A 63 -7.08 -13.35 4.25
CA MET A 63 -8.07 -14.41 4.34
C MET A 63 -8.35 -14.80 5.79
N LEU A 64 -7.30 -14.94 6.62
CA LEU A 64 -7.44 -15.23 8.04
C LEU A 64 -8.20 -14.11 8.78
N LEU A 65 -7.89 -12.84 8.47
CA LEU A 65 -8.62 -11.68 8.98
C LEU A 65 -10.09 -11.68 8.53
N LEU A 66 -10.36 -12.05 7.28
CA LEU A 66 -11.72 -12.14 6.76
C LEU A 66 -12.52 -13.25 7.48
N LEU A 67 -11.91 -14.41 7.72
CA LEU A 67 -12.52 -15.48 8.51
C LEU A 67 -12.82 -15.03 9.94
N VAL A 68 -11.91 -14.27 10.57
CA VAL A 68 -12.17 -13.64 11.87
C VAL A 68 -13.33 -12.65 11.79
N ALA A 69 -13.41 -11.86 10.73
CA ALA A 69 -14.50 -10.91 10.53
C ALA A 69 -15.86 -11.61 10.39
N LEU A 70 -15.93 -12.73 9.68
CA LEU A 70 -17.16 -13.47 9.41
C LEU A 70 -17.59 -14.36 10.59
N PHE A 71 -16.64 -15.04 11.24
CA PHE A 71 -16.92 -16.08 12.23
C PHE A 71 -16.51 -15.72 13.66
N GLY A 72 -15.96 -14.53 13.91
CA GLY A 72 -15.52 -14.11 15.24
C GLY A 72 -16.65 -13.84 16.25
N PHE A 73 -17.93 -13.92 15.84
CA PHE A 73 -19.15 -13.68 16.65
C PHE A 73 -19.13 -12.42 17.52
N ARG A 74 -18.40 -11.38 17.09
CA ARG A 74 -18.13 -10.15 17.87
C ARG A 74 -18.40 -8.85 17.13
N TRP A 75 -19.25 -8.87 16.10
CA TRP A 75 -19.59 -7.70 15.31
C TRP A 75 -20.01 -6.48 16.12
N ARG A 76 -20.80 -6.64 17.19
CA ARG A 76 -21.20 -5.49 18.04
C ARG A 76 -20.01 -4.77 18.66
N LYS A 77 -18.98 -5.52 19.09
CA LYS A 77 -17.74 -4.93 19.63
C LYS A 77 -16.91 -4.28 18.53
N MET A 78 -16.84 -4.87 17.35
CA MET A 78 -16.08 -4.34 16.21
C MET A 78 -16.71 -3.04 15.68
N LEU A 79 -18.04 -3.02 15.51
CA LEU A 79 -18.80 -1.86 15.06
C LEU A 79 -18.68 -0.67 16.02
N HIS A 80 -18.51 -0.91 17.32
CA HIS A 80 -18.28 0.15 18.31
C HIS A 80 -16.97 0.93 18.09
N HIS A 81 -15.98 0.33 17.40
CA HIS A 81 -14.70 0.98 17.11
C HIS A 81 -14.71 1.77 15.79
N VAL A 82 -15.82 1.76 15.06
CA VAL A 82 -15.96 2.47 13.79
C VAL A 82 -16.31 3.93 14.04
N ASP A 83 -15.32 4.81 13.92
CA ASP A 83 -15.49 6.26 13.98
C ASP A 83 -15.89 6.87 12.62
N ASP A 84 -16.25 8.15 12.63
CA ASP A 84 -16.70 8.91 11.45
C ASP A 84 -15.73 8.84 10.27
N GLN A 85 -14.42 8.89 10.53
CA GLN A 85 -13.42 8.84 9.47
C GLN A 85 -13.29 7.42 8.90
N SER A 86 -13.35 6.40 9.77
CA SER A 86 -13.42 5.00 9.34
C SER A 86 -14.69 4.69 8.53
N ARG A 87 -15.82 5.34 8.84
CA ARG A 87 -17.05 5.22 8.04
C ARG A 87 -16.88 5.72 6.61
N TRP A 88 -16.13 6.80 6.39
CA TRP A 88 -15.81 7.27 5.04
C TRP A 88 -14.99 6.25 4.26
N LEU A 89 -14.00 5.61 4.90
CA LEU A 89 -13.18 4.58 4.25
C LEU A 89 -13.99 3.32 3.91
N ILE A 90 -14.87 2.85 4.81
CA ILE A 90 -15.80 1.76 4.52
C ILE A 90 -16.74 2.14 3.37
N SER A 91 -17.31 3.35 3.41
CA SER A 91 -18.28 3.80 2.43
C SER A 91 -17.68 3.88 1.03
N VAL A 92 -16.42 4.32 0.88
CA VAL A 92 -15.79 4.40 -0.44
C VAL A 92 -15.41 3.03 -1.01
N LEU A 93 -15.00 2.08 -0.16
CA LEU A 93 -14.77 0.70 -0.57
C LEU A 93 -16.06 0.04 -1.07
N LEU A 94 -17.17 0.21 -0.32
CA LEU A 94 -18.49 -0.28 -0.73
C LEU A 94 -19.03 0.44 -1.97
N LEU A 95 -18.79 1.75 -2.10
CA LEU A 95 -19.19 2.52 -3.27
C LEU A 95 -18.47 2.03 -4.53
N TYR A 96 -17.18 1.71 -4.44
CA TYR A 96 -16.45 1.15 -5.57
C TYR A 96 -16.93 -0.26 -5.92
N PHE A 97 -17.18 -1.11 -4.93
CA PHE A 97 -17.83 -2.41 -5.14
C PHE A 97 -19.15 -2.27 -5.91
N LEU A 98 -20.04 -1.38 -5.47
CA LEU A 98 -21.33 -1.17 -6.11
C LEU A 98 -21.17 -0.56 -7.51
N GLY A 99 -20.23 0.37 -7.68
CA GLY A 99 -19.91 1.01 -8.96
C GLY A 99 -19.46 0.03 -10.04
N GLN A 100 -18.84 -1.09 -9.66
CA GLN A 100 -18.49 -2.18 -10.59
C GLN A 100 -19.62 -3.21 -10.71
N THR A 101 -20.14 -3.68 -9.59
CA THR A 101 -21.13 -4.78 -9.51
C THR A 101 -22.44 -4.43 -10.21
N ILE A 102 -22.92 -3.18 -10.11
CA ILE A 102 -24.19 -2.78 -10.73
C ILE A 102 -24.09 -2.86 -12.27
N PRO A 103 -23.10 -2.23 -12.94
CA PRO A 103 -22.88 -2.45 -14.36
C PRO A 103 -22.73 -3.92 -14.74
N LEU A 104 -21.93 -4.70 -14.00
CA LEU A 104 -21.76 -6.13 -14.29
C LEU A 104 -23.10 -6.90 -14.31
N ILE A 105 -23.99 -6.61 -13.35
CA ILE A 105 -25.34 -7.21 -13.32
C ILE A 105 -26.17 -6.74 -14.52
N ILE A 106 -26.12 -5.45 -14.85
CA ILE A 106 -26.90 -4.87 -15.97
C ILE A 106 -26.48 -5.50 -17.31
N HIS A 107 -25.18 -5.71 -17.50
CA HIS A 107 -24.64 -6.31 -18.72
C HIS A 107 -24.74 -7.85 -18.75
N GLY A 108 -25.17 -8.48 -17.65
CA GLY A 108 -25.33 -9.93 -17.57
C GLY A 108 -23.99 -10.67 -17.62
N GLU A 109 -22.95 -10.07 -17.04
CA GLU A 109 -21.59 -10.59 -17.04
C GLU A 109 -21.46 -11.86 -16.19
N ASP A 110 -20.46 -12.67 -16.51
CA ASP A 110 -20.20 -13.92 -15.80
C ASP A 110 -19.86 -13.68 -14.32
N ILE A 111 -20.24 -14.65 -13.47
CA ILE A 111 -20.00 -14.58 -12.01
C ILE A 111 -18.51 -14.38 -11.69
N SER A 112 -17.60 -14.84 -12.56
CA SER A 112 -16.15 -14.64 -12.39
C SER A 112 -15.74 -13.17 -12.38
N GLU A 113 -16.44 -12.28 -13.09
CA GLU A 113 -16.12 -10.83 -13.12
C GLU A 113 -16.40 -10.14 -11.78
N PHE A 114 -17.22 -10.75 -10.92
CA PHE A 114 -17.52 -10.23 -9.59
C PHE A 114 -16.42 -10.52 -8.56
N ASP A 115 -15.49 -11.46 -8.83
CA ASP A 115 -14.46 -11.88 -7.87
C ASP A 115 -13.54 -10.70 -7.46
N LEU A 116 -13.12 -9.89 -8.44
CA LEU A 116 -12.29 -8.71 -8.18
C LEU A 116 -13.05 -7.68 -7.32
N SER A 117 -14.30 -7.41 -7.68
CA SER A 117 -15.17 -6.45 -7.00
C SER A 117 -15.44 -6.86 -5.54
N ALA A 118 -15.72 -8.15 -5.30
CA ALA A 118 -16.08 -8.67 -3.98
C ALA A 118 -14.98 -8.43 -2.91
N ARG A 119 -13.73 -8.22 -3.33
CA ARG A 119 -12.62 -7.93 -2.42
C ARG A 119 -12.73 -6.58 -1.74
N TYR A 120 -13.47 -5.62 -2.28
CA TYR A 120 -13.69 -4.34 -1.59
C TYR A 120 -14.70 -4.48 -0.43
N ILE A 121 -15.66 -5.41 -0.53
CA ILE A 121 -16.46 -5.83 0.63
C ILE A 121 -15.56 -6.55 1.63
N ALA A 122 -14.75 -7.50 1.18
CA ALA A 122 -13.83 -8.22 2.06
C ALA A 122 -12.88 -7.26 2.81
N ALA A 123 -12.31 -6.27 2.12
CA ALA A 123 -11.48 -5.23 2.73
C ALA A 123 -12.25 -4.40 3.75
N SER A 124 -13.52 -4.08 3.49
CA SER A 124 -14.40 -3.39 4.45
C SER A 124 -14.63 -4.22 5.72
N LEU A 125 -14.80 -5.54 5.59
CA LEU A 125 -14.95 -6.46 6.73
C LEU A 125 -13.63 -6.61 7.51
N VAL A 126 -12.50 -6.72 6.79
CA VAL A 126 -11.17 -6.75 7.40
C VAL A 126 -10.89 -5.45 8.15
N LEU A 127 -11.34 -4.30 7.63
CA LEU A 127 -11.22 -3.01 8.29
C LEU A 127 -11.87 -3.02 9.68
N LEU A 128 -13.05 -3.63 9.83
CA LEU A 128 -13.70 -3.77 11.14
C LEU A 128 -12.85 -4.56 12.15
N VAL A 129 -12.07 -5.55 11.69
CA VAL A 129 -11.16 -6.34 12.53
C VAL A 129 -9.98 -5.49 12.95
N VAL A 130 -9.31 -4.84 11.99
CA VAL A 130 -8.05 -4.12 12.25
C VAL A 130 -8.25 -2.78 12.96
N LEU A 131 -9.48 -2.25 13.02
CA LEU A 131 -9.83 -1.11 13.88
C LEU A 131 -9.84 -1.47 15.37
N LYS A 132 -10.09 -2.74 15.70
CA LYS A 132 -10.06 -3.24 17.07
C LYS A 132 -8.73 -3.92 17.41
N TYR A 133 -8.32 -4.86 16.56
CA TYR A 133 -7.11 -5.67 16.74
C TYR A 133 -6.00 -5.09 15.87
N THR A 134 -5.31 -4.08 16.41
CA THR A 134 -4.38 -3.24 15.66
C THR A 134 -2.93 -3.73 15.81
N ILE A 135 -2.08 -3.41 14.84
CA ILE A 135 -0.63 -3.57 14.94
C ILE A 135 0.02 -2.25 15.37
N SER A 136 1.07 -2.30 16.18
CA SER A 136 1.83 -1.09 16.53
C SER A 136 2.62 -0.55 15.35
N ALA A 137 2.83 0.77 15.32
CA ALA A 137 3.66 1.41 14.30
C ALA A 137 5.07 0.83 14.25
N ARG A 138 5.65 0.45 15.41
CA ARG A 138 6.98 -0.17 15.49
C ARG A 138 7.05 -1.43 14.64
N TRP A 139 6.09 -2.33 14.86
CA TRP A 139 5.99 -3.59 14.15
C TRP A 139 5.64 -3.39 12.68
N PHE A 140 4.65 -2.53 12.39
CA PHE A 140 4.24 -2.18 11.03
C PHE A 140 5.45 -1.74 10.18
N PHE A 141 6.22 -0.76 10.66
CA PHE A 141 7.38 -0.26 9.93
C PHE A 141 8.53 -1.26 9.88
N SER A 142 8.78 -2.01 10.97
CA SER A 142 9.83 -3.03 10.97
C SER A 142 9.58 -4.12 9.92
N LEU A 143 8.34 -4.61 9.82
CA LEU A 143 7.95 -5.67 8.89
C LEU A 143 7.92 -5.16 7.45
N ALA A 144 7.47 -3.91 7.25
CA ALA A 144 7.52 -3.27 5.94
C ALA A 144 8.96 -3.07 5.45
N ALA A 145 9.84 -2.58 6.31
CA ALA A 145 11.25 -2.34 5.98
C ALA A 145 12.03 -3.64 5.77
N THR A 146 11.81 -4.66 6.60
CA THR A 146 12.45 -5.97 6.38
C THR A 146 11.93 -6.64 5.11
N GLY A 147 10.62 -6.58 4.83
CA GLY A 147 10.06 -7.08 3.57
C GLY A 147 10.67 -6.41 2.34
N ALA A 148 10.80 -5.08 2.37
CA ALA A 148 11.46 -4.32 1.29
C ALA A 148 12.94 -4.64 1.15
N LEU A 149 13.66 -4.80 2.26
CA LEU A 149 15.09 -5.18 2.25
C LEU A 149 15.29 -6.57 1.65
N VAL A 150 14.48 -7.55 2.08
CA VAL A 150 14.55 -8.92 1.55
C VAL A 150 14.16 -8.95 0.06
N ALA A 151 13.20 -8.13 -0.37
CA ALA A 151 12.92 -7.95 -1.79
C ALA A 151 14.17 -7.45 -2.53
N GLY A 152 14.87 -6.44 -2.01
CA GLY A 152 16.14 -5.97 -2.57
C GLY A 152 17.22 -7.05 -2.67
N ILE A 153 17.40 -7.83 -1.61
CA ILE A 153 18.36 -8.95 -1.59
C ILE A 153 17.97 -10.01 -2.63
N PHE A 154 16.67 -10.31 -2.78
CA PHE A 154 16.17 -11.23 -3.78
C PHE A 154 16.42 -10.73 -5.21
N ALA A 155 16.22 -9.43 -5.46
CA ALA A 155 16.56 -8.82 -6.74
C ALA A 155 18.06 -8.90 -7.03
N PHE A 156 18.90 -8.66 -6.03
CA PHE A 156 20.35 -8.73 -6.17
C PHE A 156 20.79 -10.15 -6.53
N TYR A 157 20.22 -11.15 -5.84
CA TYR A 157 20.48 -12.55 -6.16
C TYR A 157 20.11 -12.90 -7.61
N GLN A 158 18.91 -12.52 -8.07
CA GLN A 158 18.49 -12.82 -9.44
C GLN A 158 19.30 -12.07 -10.51
N ALA A 159 19.60 -10.79 -10.28
CA ALA A 159 20.34 -9.97 -11.24
C ALA A 159 21.79 -10.45 -11.38
N GLU A 160 22.51 -10.60 -10.26
CA GLU A 160 23.95 -10.84 -10.27
C GLU A 160 24.32 -12.32 -10.41
N PHE A 161 23.57 -13.23 -9.77
CA PHE A 161 23.90 -14.65 -9.76
C PHE A 161 23.16 -15.46 -10.83
N LEU A 162 21.94 -15.07 -11.17
CA LEU A 162 21.16 -15.73 -12.24
C LEU A 162 21.24 -15.01 -13.58
N GLY A 163 21.83 -13.80 -13.64
CA GLY A 163 21.97 -13.03 -14.87
C GLY A 163 20.64 -12.52 -15.44
N VAL A 164 19.60 -12.40 -14.62
CA VAL A 164 18.26 -12.02 -15.06
C VAL A 164 18.23 -10.50 -15.31
N SER A 165 17.97 -10.11 -16.55
CA SER A 165 17.93 -8.69 -16.97
C SER A 165 16.70 -7.93 -16.49
N ARG A 166 15.63 -8.64 -16.11
CA ARG A 166 14.41 -8.06 -15.56
C ARG A 166 13.89 -8.94 -14.42
N VAL A 167 14.15 -8.51 -13.20
CA VAL A 167 13.79 -9.27 -12.00
C VAL A 167 12.28 -9.36 -11.88
N THR A 168 11.77 -10.57 -11.64
CA THR A 168 10.38 -10.83 -11.32
C THR A 168 10.30 -11.57 -9.99
N ALA A 169 9.23 -11.33 -9.23
CA ALA A 169 8.72 -12.36 -8.34
C ALA A 169 7.49 -12.94 -9.03
N PHE A 170 7.44 -14.26 -9.11
CA PHE A 170 6.41 -14.98 -9.87
C PHE A 170 6.46 -14.56 -11.34
N ASP A 171 5.31 -14.23 -11.93
CA ASP A 171 5.16 -13.95 -13.36
C ASP A 171 5.02 -12.45 -13.69
N ASN A 172 5.20 -11.55 -12.71
CA ASN A 172 4.96 -10.13 -12.97
C ASN A 172 6.01 -9.18 -12.35
N PRO A 173 6.95 -8.66 -13.15
CA PRO A 173 7.94 -7.66 -12.70
C PRO A 173 7.29 -6.36 -12.20
N ILE A 174 6.13 -5.98 -12.74
CA ILE A 174 5.47 -4.72 -12.43
C ILE A 174 4.90 -4.75 -11.01
N HIS A 175 4.27 -5.86 -10.62
CA HIS A 175 3.77 -6.02 -9.25
C HIS A 175 4.91 -6.16 -8.24
N TYR A 176 5.94 -6.93 -8.57
CA TYR A 176 7.14 -7.04 -7.74
C TYR A 176 7.79 -5.67 -7.50
N GLY A 177 8.07 -4.92 -8.58
CA GLY A 177 8.76 -3.64 -8.51
C GLY A 177 7.96 -2.53 -7.84
N ASN A 178 6.69 -2.37 -8.19
CA ASN A 178 5.84 -1.35 -7.57
C ASN A 178 5.47 -1.72 -6.13
N GLY A 179 5.32 -3.02 -5.82
CA GLY A 179 5.13 -3.50 -4.45
C GLY A 179 6.35 -3.26 -3.57
N ALA A 180 7.56 -3.58 -4.05
CA ALA A 180 8.80 -3.28 -3.34
C ALA A 180 8.97 -1.77 -3.09
N MET A 181 8.65 -0.94 -4.09
CA MET A 181 8.67 0.52 -3.98
C MET A 181 7.66 1.02 -2.95
N ALA A 182 6.44 0.48 -2.94
CA ALA A 182 5.43 0.84 -1.94
C ALA A 182 5.94 0.59 -0.52
N MET A 183 6.55 -0.58 -0.27
CA MET A 183 7.13 -0.90 1.05
C MET A 183 8.34 -0.02 1.40
N ALA A 184 9.18 0.31 0.42
CA ALA A 184 10.28 1.26 0.60
C ALA A 184 9.77 2.66 1.00
N LEU A 185 8.70 3.15 0.37
CA LEU A 185 8.11 4.45 0.69
C LEU A 185 7.48 4.48 2.08
N LEU A 186 6.89 3.37 2.54
CA LEU A 186 6.43 3.22 3.93
C LEU A 186 7.61 3.30 4.92
N ALA A 187 8.73 2.64 4.61
CA ALA A 187 9.93 2.71 5.42
C ALA A 187 10.53 4.13 5.45
N MET A 188 10.51 4.83 4.30
CA MET A 188 10.95 6.22 4.18
C MET A 188 10.11 7.18 5.03
N ALA A 189 8.79 7.03 5.00
CA ALA A 189 7.87 7.86 5.78
C ALA A 189 8.10 7.74 7.30
N ALA A 190 8.63 6.61 7.76
CA ALA A 190 8.91 6.32 9.17
C ALA A 190 10.21 6.93 9.72
N ILE A 191 11.04 7.57 8.90
CA ILE A 191 12.34 8.11 9.35
C ILE A 191 12.15 9.24 10.38
N GLY A 192 11.13 10.09 10.19
CA GLY A 192 10.73 11.11 11.16
C GLY A 192 10.38 10.52 12.53
N TRP A 193 9.66 9.40 12.53
CA TRP A 193 9.31 8.65 13.72
C TRP A 193 10.54 8.00 14.38
N ALA A 194 11.43 7.38 13.61
CA ALA A 194 12.64 6.72 14.10
C ALA A 194 13.60 7.67 14.85
N MET A 195 13.69 8.94 14.42
CA MET A 195 14.50 9.95 15.10
C MET A 195 14.08 10.22 16.55
N LYS A 196 12.82 9.93 16.91
CA LYS A 196 12.28 10.10 18.27
C LYS A 196 12.24 8.81 19.10
N GLN A 197 12.69 7.68 18.56
CA GLN A 197 12.67 6.40 19.28
C GLN A 197 13.95 6.13 20.07
N ASN A 198 13.83 5.32 21.12
CA ASN A 198 14.98 4.64 21.72
C ASN A 198 15.66 3.76 20.67
N TYR A 199 17.00 3.69 20.71
CA TYR A 199 17.81 3.03 19.67
C TYR A 199 17.64 3.61 18.25
N ARG A 200 17.48 4.94 18.14
CA ARG A 200 17.27 5.66 16.85
C ARG A 200 18.17 5.21 15.70
N PHE A 201 19.44 4.89 15.95
CA PHE A 201 20.37 4.48 14.89
C PHE A 201 20.03 3.11 14.32
N PHE A 202 19.57 2.18 15.16
CA PHE A 202 19.08 0.87 14.70
C PHE A 202 17.83 1.05 13.82
N TRP A 203 16.87 1.85 14.28
CA TRP A 203 15.65 2.13 13.51
C TRP A 203 15.95 2.81 12.18
N ILE A 204 16.81 3.84 12.19
CA ILE A 204 17.22 4.52 10.95
C ILE A 204 17.92 3.54 10.00
N ALA A 205 18.84 2.71 10.49
CA ALA A 205 19.54 1.72 9.66
C ALA A 205 18.58 0.70 9.05
N LEU A 206 17.63 0.18 9.83
CA LEU A 206 16.62 -0.77 9.35
C LEU A 206 15.72 -0.14 8.27
N LEU A 207 15.16 1.04 8.54
CA LEU A 207 14.27 1.74 7.62
C LEU A 207 14.98 2.17 6.35
N PHE A 208 16.20 2.69 6.48
CA PHE A 208 17.02 3.09 5.34
C PHE A 208 17.46 1.87 4.51
N GLY A 209 17.82 0.76 5.15
CA GLY A 209 18.09 -0.51 4.47
C GLY A 209 16.87 -1.01 3.70
N GLY A 210 15.68 -0.97 4.30
CA GLY A 210 14.42 -1.29 3.64
C GLY A 210 14.12 -0.38 2.45
N PHE A 211 14.32 0.93 2.61
CA PHE A 211 14.16 1.89 1.53
C PHE A 211 15.10 1.59 0.35
N VAL A 212 16.41 1.46 0.61
CA VAL A 212 17.40 1.16 -0.43
C VAL A 212 17.10 -0.19 -1.10
N GLY A 213 16.78 -1.22 -0.32
CA GLY A 213 16.45 -2.54 -0.84
C GLY A 213 15.22 -2.54 -1.73
N GLY A 214 14.12 -1.91 -1.30
CA GLY A 214 12.89 -1.87 -2.11
C GLY A 214 13.02 -0.99 -3.35
N MET A 215 13.75 0.14 -3.27
CA MET A 215 14.05 0.96 -4.45
C MET A 215 14.95 0.20 -5.45
N TYR A 216 15.94 -0.55 -4.96
CA TYR A 216 16.78 -1.40 -5.79
C TYR A 216 15.96 -2.51 -6.48
N ALA A 217 15.08 -3.21 -5.74
CA ALA A 217 14.17 -4.20 -6.32
C ALA A 217 13.26 -3.59 -7.41
N SER A 218 12.73 -2.39 -7.17
CA SER A 218 11.95 -1.65 -8.17
C SER A 218 12.76 -1.35 -9.44
N LEU A 219 14.01 -0.90 -9.28
CA LEU A 219 14.91 -0.63 -10.40
C LEU A 219 15.22 -1.91 -11.19
N MET A 220 15.58 -3.00 -10.52
CA MET A 220 15.91 -4.28 -11.14
C MET A 220 14.72 -4.95 -11.83
N SER A 221 13.50 -4.63 -11.42
CA SER A 221 12.29 -5.07 -12.13
C SER A 221 12.07 -4.39 -13.48
N ALA A 222 12.88 -3.37 -13.79
CA ALA A 222 12.76 -2.48 -14.95
C ALA A 222 11.36 -1.85 -15.08
N THR A 223 10.64 -1.68 -13.98
CA THR A 223 9.30 -1.10 -13.93
C THR A 223 9.39 0.40 -13.71
N ARG A 224 9.01 1.17 -14.73
CA ARG A 224 9.17 2.64 -14.74
C ARG A 224 7.99 3.39 -14.16
N SER A 225 6.81 2.77 -14.12
CA SER A 225 5.55 3.41 -13.73
C SER A 225 5.60 4.01 -12.33
N GLY A 226 6.29 3.36 -11.38
CA GLY A 226 6.43 3.87 -10.01
C GLY A 226 7.39 5.06 -9.90
N TRP A 227 8.40 5.14 -10.75
CA TRP A 227 9.39 6.23 -10.72
C TRP A 227 8.80 7.57 -11.15
N VAL A 228 7.80 7.55 -12.04
CA VAL A 228 7.02 8.74 -12.43
C VAL A 228 6.26 9.33 -11.23
N ALA A 229 5.97 8.54 -10.19
CA ALA A 229 5.29 9.02 -8.99
C ALA A 229 6.22 9.78 -8.02
N ILE A 230 7.55 9.58 -8.12
CA ILE A 230 8.53 10.13 -7.18
C ILE A 230 8.42 11.66 -7.03
N PRO A 231 8.33 12.46 -8.11
CA PRO A 231 8.21 13.91 -7.97
C PRO A 231 7.00 14.33 -7.14
N ILE A 232 5.84 13.68 -7.35
CA ILE A 232 4.60 13.97 -6.59
C ILE A 232 4.78 13.58 -5.12
N ILE A 233 5.33 12.40 -4.86
CA ILE A 233 5.65 11.89 -3.51
C ILE A 233 6.61 12.85 -2.78
N VAL A 234 7.64 13.34 -3.46
CA VAL A 234 8.59 14.31 -2.90
C VAL A 234 7.89 15.62 -2.55
N LEU A 235 7.01 16.14 -3.43
CA LEU A 235 6.23 17.35 -3.14
C LEU A 235 5.36 17.19 -1.89
N THR A 236 4.70 16.04 -1.73
CA THR A 236 3.89 15.77 -0.53
C THR A 236 4.76 15.63 0.72
N GLY A 237 5.91 14.95 0.64
CA GLY A 237 6.87 14.88 1.72
C GLY A 237 7.42 16.26 2.13
N LEU A 238 7.73 17.11 1.14
CA LEU A 238 8.15 18.49 1.35
C LEU A 238 7.04 19.32 1.98
N TYR A 239 5.79 19.19 1.53
CA TYR A 239 4.64 19.89 2.11
C TYR A 239 4.45 19.55 3.60
N VAL A 240 4.54 18.27 3.97
CA VAL A 240 4.38 17.82 5.36
C VAL A 240 5.56 18.27 6.23
N TYR A 241 6.79 18.20 5.72
CA TYR A 241 7.99 18.52 6.49
C TYR A 241 8.57 19.92 6.24
N TRP A 242 7.90 20.81 5.50
CA TRP A 242 8.44 22.12 5.12
C TRP A 242 8.99 22.92 6.32
N GLN A 243 8.21 23.00 7.40
CA GLN A 243 8.57 23.71 8.63
C GLN A 243 9.74 23.05 9.39
N PRO A 244 9.74 21.72 9.64
CA PRO A 244 10.91 21.00 10.14
C PRO A 244 12.16 21.05 9.24
N LEU A 245 12.00 21.08 7.90
CA LEU A 245 13.10 21.10 6.93
C LEU A 245 13.94 22.37 7.05
N LEU A 246 13.29 23.51 7.32
CA LEU A 246 13.96 24.79 7.59
C LEU A 246 14.84 24.74 8.85
N ARG A 247 14.59 23.80 9.78
CA ARG A 247 15.40 23.56 10.98
C ARG A 247 16.47 22.49 10.77
N ARG A 248 17.37 22.66 9.78
CA ARG A 248 18.68 22.00 9.46
C ARG A 248 18.93 20.49 9.71
N LYS A 249 18.23 19.78 10.60
CA LYS A 249 18.51 18.39 11.04
C LYS A 249 17.77 17.31 10.24
N VAL A 250 16.62 17.62 9.65
CA VAL A 250 15.84 16.69 8.81
C VAL A 250 16.24 16.78 7.34
N LEU A 251 16.64 17.98 6.90
CA LEU A 251 17.03 18.28 5.53
C LEU A 251 18.18 17.40 5.05
N SER A 252 19.20 17.14 5.86
CA SER A 252 20.37 16.33 5.46
C SER A 252 20.03 14.86 5.20
N LEU A 253 19.08 14.27 5.94
CA LEU A 253 18.65 12.88 5.75
C LEU A 253 17.77 12.74 4.50
N VAL A 254 16.85 13.70 4.28
CA VAL A 254 16.04 13.77 3.06
C VAL A 254 16.92 14.02 1.84
N LEU A 255 17.87 14.96 1.91
CA LEU A 255 18.83 15.21 0.84
C LEU A 255 19.71 13.99 0.57
N LEU A 256 20.21 13.31 1.61
CA LEU A 256 21.01 12.10 1.47
C LEU A 256 20.22 10.99 0.77
N MET A 257 18.93 10.84 1.08
CA MET A 257 18.06 9.86 0.42
C MET A 257 17.76 10.22 -1.03
N VAL A 258 17.46 11.49 -1.32
CA VAL A 258 17.33 11.98 -2.70
C VAL A 258 18.62 11.78 -3.48
N VAL A 259 19.78 12.00 -2.86
CA VAL A 259 21.10 11.74 -3.44
C VAL A 259 21.34 10.24 -3.62
N VAL A 260 20.91 9.36 -2.72
CA VAL A 260 21.06 7.90 -2.87
C VAL A 260 20.18 7.36 -4.01
N VAL A 261 18.93 7.82 -4.10
CA VAL A 261 18.05 7.53 -5.24
C VAL A 261 18.64 8.12 -6.53
N GLY A 262 19.13 9.35 -6.48
CA GLY A 262 19.78 10.03 -7.60
C GLY A 262 21.02 9.29 -8.09
N VAL A 263 21.94 8.92 -7.21
CA VAL A 263 23.19 8.20 -7.53
C VAL A 263 22.91 6.78 -8.03
N GLY A 264 21.92 6.09 -7.46
CA GLY A 264 21.46 4.79 -7.98
C GLY A 264 20.77 4.88 -9.34
N SER A 265 20.21 6.04 -9.68
CA SER A 265 19.67 6.34 -11.02
C SER A 265 20.78 6.74 -11.99
N VAL A 266 21.83 7.41 -11.51
CA VAL A 266 23.02 7.85 -12.29
C VAL A 266 23.76 6.67 -12.91
N SER A 267 23.82 5.52 -12.23
CA SER A 267 24.42 4.30 -12.81
C SER A 267 23.60 3.65 -13.93
N GLN A 268 22.38 4.14 -14.20
CA GLN A 268 21.50 3.66 -15.27
C GLN A 268 20.93 4.80 -16.13
N VAL A 269 21.52 6.01 -16.12
CA VAL A 269 21.04 7.14 -16.94
C VAL A 269 20.96 6.76 -18.41
N ASP A 270 21.98 6.07 -18.93
CA ASP A 270 22.00 5.59 -20.31
C ASP A 270 20.81 4.66 -20.61
N LEU A 271 20.39 3.84 -19.64
CA LEU A 271 19.23 2.96 -19.80
C LEU A 271 17.93 3.77 -19.76
N VAL A 272 17.79 4.71 -18.83
CA VAL A 272 16.59 5.56 -18.71
C VAL A 272 16.43 6.44 -19.95
N GLU A 273 17.50 7.09 -20.40
CA GLU A 273 17.53 7.95 -21.59
C GLU A 273 17.23 7.17 -22.86
N ARG A 274 17.94 6.06 -23.12
CA ARG A 274 17.67 5.20 -24.29
C ARG A 274 16.24 4.71 -24.30
N ARG A 275 15.68 4.38 -23.15
CA ARG A 275 14.32 3.88 -23.04
C ARG A 275 13.25 4.97 -23.16
N ALA A 276 13.56 6.20 -22.75
CA ALA A 276 12.70 7.36 -23.00
C ALA A 276 12.70 7.70 -24.49
N ALA A 277 13.88 7.72 -25.13
CA ALA A 277 14.01 7.90 -26.57
C ALA A 277 13.21 6.86 -27.35
N VAL A 278 13.39 5.57 -27.05
CA VAL A 278 12.60 4.48 -27.69
C VAL A 278 11.09 4.69 -27.50
N ALA A 279 10.63 5.12 -26.32
CA ALA A 279 9.19 5.34 -26.11
C ALA A 279 8.65 6.55 -26.89
N ILE A 280 9.48 7.58 -27.11
CA ILE A 280 9.15 8.74 -27.94
C ILE A 280 9.12 8.32 -29.41
N ASP A 281 10.13 7.59 -29.87
CA ASP A 281 10.22 7.08 -31.24
C ASP A 281 9.01 6.17 -31.54
N GLU A 282 8.70 5.21 -30.65
CA GLU A 282 7.51 4.34 -30.79
C GLU A 282 6.18 5.14 -30.82
N PHE A 283 6.11 6.28 -30.13
CA PHE A 283 4.93 7.16 -30.17
C PHE A 283 4.83 7.92 -31.49
N VAL A 284 5.94 8.41 -32.02
CA VAL A 284 6.00 9.10 -33.32
C VAL A 284 5.66 8.10 -34.44
N ASP A 285 6.31 6.93 -34.45
CA ASP A 285 6.10 5.87 -35.43
C ASP A 285 4.62 5.41 -35.48
N TYR A 286 3.92 5.41 -34.34
CA TYR A 286 2.50 5.08 -34.28
C TYR A 286 1.64 6.03 -35.13
N TYR A 287 1.92 7.34 -35.10
CA TYR A 287 1.13 8.33 -35.85
C TYR A 287 1.65 8.60 -37.26
N GLU A 288 2.97 8.53 -37.47
CA GLU A 288 3.60 8.85 -38.75
C GLU A 288 3.69 7.63 -39.68
N GLU A 289 3.97 6.45 -39.13
CA GLU A 289 4.20 5.22 -39.88
C GLU A 289 3.09 4.17 -39.69
N ASN A 290 2.05 4.47 -38.91
CA ASN A 290 1.02 3.52 -38.46
C ASN A 290 1.61 2.25 -37.81
N ARG A 291 2.77 2.39 -37.16
CA ARG A 291 3.47 1.26 -36.55
C ARG A 291 2.98 1.02 -35.12
N ASN A 292 2.08 0.05 -34.95
CA ASN A 292 1.43 -0.26 -33.67
C ASN A 292 1.84 -1.61 -33.06
N ASP A 293 2.85 -2.29 -33.62
CA ASP A 293 3.41 -3.56 -33.13
C ASP A 293 4.38 -3.40 -31.95
N THR A 294 4.41 -2.22 -31.32
CA THR A 294 5.33 -1.82 -30.26
C THR A 294 4.65 -1.79 -28.88
N SER A 295 5.42 -1.68 -27.79
CA SER A 295 4.83 -1.64 -26.44
C SER A 295 4.03 -0.36 -26.19
N VAL A 296 4.44 0.77 -26.76
CA VAL A 296 3.66 2.02 -26.72
C VAL A 296 2.48 1.93 -27.68
N GLY A 297 2.68 1.46 -28.91
CA GLY A 297 1.63 1.33 -29.93
C GLY A 297 0.45 0.47 -29.47
N LEU A 298 0.72 -0.71 -28.89
CA LEU A 298 -0.32 -1.57 -28.33
C LEU A 298 -1.13 -0.91 -27.21
N ARG A 299 -0.51 -0.06 -26.38
CA ARG A 299 -1.24 0.69 -25.34
C ARG A 299 -2.10 1.78 -25.94
N LEU A 300 -1.60 2.51 -26.93
CA LEU A 300 -2.37 3.54 -27.63
C LEU A 300 -3.60 2.92 -28.31
N ASP A 301 -3.45 1.75 -28.92
CA ASP A 301 -4.57 0.98 -29.48
C ASP A 301 -5.57 0.52 -28.42
N MET A 302 -5.10 0.02 -27.27
CA MET A 302 -5.98 -0.30 -26.13
C MET A 302 -6.73 0.94 -25.62
N TRP A 303 -6.08 2.09 -25.57
CA TRP A 303 -6.68 3.34 -25.12
C TRP A 303 -7.71 3.85 -26.13
N LYS A 304 -7.43 3.73 -27.43
CA LYS A 304 -8.37 3.98 -28.51
C LYS A 304 -9.60 3.08 -28.36
N ALA A 305 -9.40 1.78 -28.19
CA ALA A 305 -10.48 0.82 -28.02
C ALA A 305 -11.34 1.12 -26.78
N GLY A 306 -10.71 1.41 -25.64
CA GLY A 306 -11.41 1.77 -24.41
C GLY A 306 -12.21 3.07 -24.51
N TRP A 307 -11.66 4.06 -25.21
CA TRP A 307 -12.38 5.31 -25.47
C TRP A 307 -13.60 5.10 -26.36
N LEU A 308 -13.47 4.30 -27.42
CA LEU A 308 -14.59 3.96 -28.30
C LEU A 308 -15.66 3.12 -27.56
N ALA A 309 -15.24 2.16 -26.74
CA ALA A 309 -16.13 1.38 -25.89
C ALA A 309 -16.92 2.27 -24.91
N PHE A 310 -16.24 3.23 -24.27
CA PHE A 310 -16.88 4.21 -23.40
C PHE A 310 -17.96 5.03 -24.14
N GLN A 311 -17.72 5.40 -25.40
CA GLN A 311 -18.69 6.18 -26.20
C GLN A 311 -20.00 5.43 -26.49
N GLU A 312 -20.00 4.09 -26.47
CA GLU A 312 -21.22 3.31 -26.66
C GLU A 312 -22.18 3.41 -25.46
N ASN A 313 -21.66 3.61 -24.25
CA ASN A 313 -22.47 3.86 -23.06
C ASN A 313 -21.72 4.67 -21.99
N LEU A 314 -21.93 5.99 -22.01
CA LEU A 314 -21.18 6.94 -21.19
C LEU A 314 -21.42 6.81 -19.68
N LEU A 315 -22.59 6.33 -19.24
CA LEU A 315 -22.93 6.33 -17.82
C LEU A 315 -22.41 5.10 -17.09
N ILE A 316 -22.71 3.92 -17.61
CA ILE A 316 -22.42 2.64 -16.97
C ILE A 316 -21.38 1.80 -17.72
N GLY A 317 -20.86 2.28 -18.84
CA GLY A 317 -19.92 1.53 -19.67
C GLY A 317 -20.60 0.41 -20.45
N VAL A 318 -19.79 -0.42 -21.09
CA VAL A 318 -20.25 -1.57 -21.89
C VAL A 318 -19.98 -2.92 -21.21
N GLY A 319 -19.40 -2.93 -20.01
CA GLY A 319 -18.97 -4.14 -19.33
C GLY A 319 -17.67 -4.74 -19.91
N PRO A 320 -17.06 -5.71 -19.20
CA PRO A 320 -15.97 -6.54 -19.70
C PRO A 320 -16.22 -7.14 -21.09
N ALA A 321 -17.32 -7.89 -21.27
CA ALA A 321 -17.61 -8.56 -22.53
C ALA A 321 -17.88 -7.58 -23.67
N GLY A 322 -18.54 -6.45 -23.38
CA GLY A 322 -18.72 -5.37 -24.35
C GLY A 322 -17.41 -4.70 -24.75
N THR A 323 -16.48 -4.54 -23.81
CA THR A 323 -15.14 -3.99 -24.10
C THR A 323 -14.37 -4.93 -25.02
N ASP A 324 -14.41 -6.24 -24.77
CA ASP A 324 -13.78 -7.26 -25.62
C ASP A 324 -14.41 -7.28 -27.02
N ALA A 325 -15.74 -7.15 -27.13
CA ALA A 325 -16.44 -7.06 -28.41
C ALA A 325 -16.04 -5.82 -29.24
N VAL A 326 -15.79 -4.68 -28.58
CA VAL A 326 -15.28 -3.47 -29.25
C VAL A 326 -13.86 -3.69 -29.75
N VAL A 327 -12.99 -4.31 -28.95
CA VAL A 327 -11.64 -4.69 -29.37
C VAL A 327 -11.70 -5.60 -30.61
N ASP A 328 -12.52 -6.65 -30.58
CA ASP A 328 -12.67 -7.59 -31.69
C ASP A 328 -13.13 -6.90 -32.98
N LYS A 329 -14.11 -5.98 -32.88
CA LYS A 329 -14.59 -5.20 -34.02
C LYS A 329 -13.48 -4.32 -34.63
N LEU A 330 -12.66 -3.68 -33.79
CA LEU A 330 -11.58 -2.82 -34.25
C LEU A 330 -10.43 -3.61 -34.87
N VAL A 331 -10.15 -4.82 -34.37
CA VAL A 331 -9.16 -5.73 -34.96
C VAL A 331 -9.65 -6.21 -36.34
N LEU A 332 -10.92 -6.61 -36.45
CA LEU A 332 -11.51 -7.05 -37.72
C LEU A 332 -11.56 -5.96 -38.79
N SER A 333 -11.63 -4.69 -38.37
CA SER A 333 -11.61 -3.53 -39.27
C SER A 333 -10.20 -2.96 -39.51
N GLU A 334 -9.16 -3.65 -39.01
CA GLU A 334 -7.75 -3.24 -39.12
C GLU A 334 -7.47 -1.84 -38.51
N GLU A 335 -8.31 -1.42 -37.56
CA GLU A 335 -8.21 -0.12 -36.89
C GLU A 335 -7.27 -0.12 -35.68
N ILE A 336 -6.92 -1.30 -35.17
CA ILE A 336 -5.94 -1.54 -34.10
C ILE A 336 -5.18 -2.85 -34.36
N HIS A 337 -4.02 -3.01 -33.72
CA HIS A 337 -3.19 -4.20 -33.87
C HIS A 337 -3.86 -5.46 -33.28
N PRO A 338 -3.85 -6.61 -33.99
CA PRO A 338 -4.48 -7.86 -33.51
C PRO A 338 -3.94 -8.36 -32.16
N ALA A 339 -2.68 -8.06 -31.84
CA ALA A 339 -2.09 -8.48 -30.56
C ALA A 339 -2.79 -7.88 -29.33
N VAL A 340 -3.62 -6.83 -29.48
CA VAL A 340 -4.45 -6.28 -28.40
C VAL A 340 -5.41 -7.33 -27.82
N GLN A 341 -5.90 -8.28 -28.64
CA GLN A 341 -6.79 -9.37 -28.19
C GLN A 341 -6.14 -10.31 -27.15
N ASN A 342 -4.81 -10.33 -27.07
CA ASN A 342 -4.11 -11.16 -26.09
C ASN A 342 -4.15 -10.58 -24.66
N PHE A 343 -4.69 -9.37 -24.49
CA PHE A 343 -4.72 -8.68 -23.21
C PHE A 343 -6.13 -8.58 -22.67
N ARG A 344 -6.29 -8.95 -21.39
CA ARG A 344 -7.57 -8.89 -20.68
C ARG A 344 -7.93 -7.50 -20.14
N HIS A 345 -7.05 -6.51 -20.27
CA HIS A 345 -7.19 -5.19 -19.68
C HIS A 345 -6.42 -4.14 -20.50
N LEU A 346 -6.84 -2.88 -20.41
CA LEU A 346 -6.42 -1.81 -21.32
C LEU A 346 -5.12 -1.10 -20.89
N HIS A 347 -4.44 -1.63 -19.86
CA HIS A 347 -3.19 -1.07 -19.32
C HIS A 347 -3.30 0.41 -18.95
N ASN A 348 -4.46 0.83 -18.48
CA ASN A 348 -4.74 2.13 -17.89
C ASN A 348 -6.04 2.02 -17.11
N GLN A 349 -5.96 2.01 -15.79
CA GLN A 349 -7.11 1.78 -14.91
C GLN A 349 -8.23 2.82 -15.11
N TYR A 350 -7.88 4.05 -15.52
CA TYR A 350 -8.85 5.11 -15.74
C TYR A 350 -9.68 4.83 -17.00
N ILE A 351 -9.02 4.42 -18.09
CA ILE A 351 -9.69 4.04 -19.34
C ILE A 351 -10.43 2.71 -19.16
N ASP A 352 -9.87 1.76 -18.42
CA ASP A 352 -10.53 0.50 -18.06
C ASP A 352 -11.87 0.75 -17.34
N ASN A 353 -11.86 1.62 -16.32
CA ASN A 353 -13.06 1.98 -15.59
C ASN A 353 -14.08 2.72 -16.47
N LEU A 354 -13.63 3.58 -17.38
CA LEU A 354 -14.52 4.25 -18.33
C LEU A 354 -15.18 3.25 -19.28
N ALA A 355 -14.40 2.37 -19.90
CA ALA A 355 -14.90 1.39 -20.87
C ALA A 355 -15.88 0.41 -20.21
N ARG A 356 -15.50 -0.18 -19.07
CA ARG A 356 -16.29 -1.24 -18.43
C ARG A 356 -17.45 -0.73 -17.58
N TYR A 357 -17.27 0.41 -16.91
CA TYR A 357 -18.18 0.88 -15.85
C TYR A 357 -18.64 2.34 -16.03
N GLY A 358 -18.24 3.00 -17.12
CA GLY A 358 -18.66 4.35 -17.49
C GLY A 358 -18.16 5.43 -16.53
N LEU A 359 -18.80 6.60 -16.62
CA LEU A 359 -18.50 7.73 -15.73
C LEU A 359 -18.75 7.38 -14.26
N ILE A 360 -19.75 6.55 -13.96
CA ILE A 360 -20.06 6.14 -12.58
C ILE A 360 -18.88 5.36 -12.00
N GLY A 361 -18.39 4.34 -12.70
CA GLY A 361 -17.24 3.56 -12.24
C GLY A 361 -15.97 4.40 -12.11
N LEU A 362 -15.70 5.30 -13.05
CA LEU A 362 -14.57 6.24 -12.96
C LEU A 362 -14.68 7.15 -11.72
N ILE A 363 -15.85 7.72 -11.45
CA ILE A 363 -16.06 8.57 -10.26
C ILE A 363 -15.83 7.76 -8.99
N CYS A 364 -16.36 6.54 -8.92
CA CYS A 364 -16.12 5.64 -7.79
C CYS A 364 -14.62 5.34 -7.60
N TYR A 365 -13.88 5.12 -8.69
CA TYR A 365 -12.43 4.91 -8.65
C TYR A 365 -11.66 6.16 -8.16
N LEU A 366 -12.03 7.34 -8.66
CA LEU A 366 -11.40 8.60 -8.25
C LEU A 366 -11.67 8.88 -6.76
N LEU A 367 -12.88 8.58 -6.27
CA LEU A 367 -13.19 8.66 -4.84
C LEU A 367 -12.39 7.64 -4.04
N LEU A 368 -12.24 6.41 -4.55
CA LEU A 368 -11.44 5.36 -3.93
C LEU A 368 -9.97 5.77 -3.76
N LEU A 369 -9.44 6.64 -4.63
CA LEU A 369 -8.13 7.27 -4.45
C LEU A 369 -8.21 8.49 -3.50
N ALA A 370 -9.14 9.42 -3.74
CA ALA A 370 -9.18 10.71 -3.08
C ALA A 370 -9.55 10.63 -1.59
N VAL A 371 -10.51 9.78 -1.21
CA VAL A 371 -10.97 9.65 0.18
C VAL A 371 -9.85 9.19 1.11
N PRO A 372 -9.17 8.03 0.89
CA PRO A 372 -8.07 7.62 1.75
C PRO A 372 -6.92 8.62 1.71
N PHE A 373 -6.58 9.19 0.55
CA PHE A 373 -5.56 10.23 0.46
C PHE A 373 -5.84 11.43 1.37
N VAL A 374 -7.07 11.97 1.32
CA VAL A 374 -7.47 13.12 2.16
C VAL A 374 -7.49 12.74 3.64
N LEU A 375 -7.96 11.53 3.98
CA LEU A 375 -7.94 11.03 5.35
C LEU A 375 -6.51 10.92 5.90
N PHE A 376 -5.60 10.33 5.13
CA PHE A 376 -4.17 10.26 5.48
C PHE A 376 -3.56 11.66 5.56
N LEU A 377 -3.79 12.52 4.58
CA LEU A 377 -3.23 13.88 4.56
C LEU A 377 -3.65 14.68 5.80
N LYS A 378 -4.89 14.55 6.26
CA LYS A 378 -5.35 15.16 7.53
C LYS A 378 -4.56 14.64 8.73
N LYS A 379 -4.25 13.34 8.79
CA LYS A 379 -3.49 12.70 9.88
C LYS A 379 -2.00 13.02 9.88
N THR A 380 -1.43 13.48 8.76
CA THR A 380 -0.04 13.98 8.72
C THR A 380 0.20 15.19 9.63
N ARG A 381 -0.86 15.90 10.03
CA ARG A 381 -0.80 17.04 10.95
C ARG A 381 -0.83 16.64 12.44
N SER A 382 -0.86 15.35 12.76
CA SER A 382 -0.84 14.86 14.14
C SER A 382 0.50 15.14 14.83
N ASP A 383 0.46 15.52 16.10
CA ASP A 383 1.65 15.66 16.95
C ASP A 383 2.27 14.30 17.33
N VAL A 384 1.48 13.23 17.23
CA VAL A 384 1.92 11.85 17.46
C VAL A 384 2.72 11.38 16.25
N THR A 385 4.03 11.24 16.44
CA THR A 385 4.93 10.94 15.31
C THR A 385 4.68 9.61 14.60
N SER A 386 4.18 8.59 15.30
CA SER A 386 3.79 7.32 14.67
C SER A 386 2.58 7.50 13.75
N VAL A 387 1.56 8.24 14.21
CA VAL A 387 0.38 8.60 13.39
C VAL A 387 0.78 9.42 12.18
N GLN A 388 1.60 10.47 12.36
CA GLN A 388 2.09 11.29 11.25
C GLN A 388 2.86 10.45 10.22
N ALA A 389 3.76 9.56 10.67
CA ALA A 389 4.55 8.71 9.78
C ALA A 389 3.71 7.69 9.01
N LEU A 390 2.76 7.03 9.68
CA LEU A 390 1.84 6.08 9.04
C LEU A 390 0.96 6.79 8.01
N ALA A 391 0.46 7.97 8.37
CA ALA A 391 -0.32 8.82 7.49
C ALA A 391 0.46 9.27 6.25
N LEU A 392 1.71 9.70 6.43
CA LEU A 392 2.58 10.08 5.31
C LEU A 392 2.85 8.87 4.39
N GLY A 393 3.10 7.70 4.98
CA GLY A 393 3.23 6.45 4.24
C GLY A 393 1.96 6.11 3.44
N GLY A 394 0.78 6.32 4.02
CA GLY A 394 -0.50 6.19 3.34
C GLY A 394 -0.67 7.16 2.17
N CYS A 395 -0.26 8.43 2.32
CA CYS A 395 -0.24 9.39 1.20
C CYS A 395 0.64 8.89 0.06
N PHE A 396 1.90 8.52 0.35
CA PHE A 396 2.85 8.03 -0.66
C PHE A 396 2.33 6.78 -1.37
N PHE A 397 1.68 5.87 -0.64
CA PHE A 397 1.11 4.64 -1.18
C PHE A 397 -0.01 4.93 -2.19
N VAL A 398 -0.94 5.82 -1.84
CA VAL A 398 -2.06 6.19 -2.72
C VAL A 398 -1.57 6.96 -3.94
N GLU A 399 -0.62 7.89 -3.78
CA GLU A 399 0.00 8.63 -4.88
C GLU A 399 0.72 7.70 -5.87
N LEU A 400 1.52 6.76 -5.36
CA LEU A 400 2.18 5.74 -6.17
C LEU A 400 1.16 4.98 -7.02
N HIS A 401 0.07 4.52 -6.42
CA HIS A 401 -0.97 3.76 -7.13
C HIS A 401 -1.75 4.62 -8.13
N ALA A 402 -2.06 5.88 -7.81
CA ALA A 402 -2.73 6.78 -8.75
C ALA A 402 -1.88 6.96 -10.02
N VAL A 403 -0.57 7.18 -9.86
CA VAL A 403 0.33 7.41 -11.00
C VAL A 403 0.61 6.13 -11.78
N VAL A 404 0.89 5.01 -11.10
CA VAL A 404 1.15 3.72 -11.75
C VAL A 404 -0.03 3.29 -12.62
N ASN A 405 -1.25 3.53 -12.15
CA ASN A 405 -2.48 3.17 -12.84
C ASN A 405 -2.78 3.99 -14.11
N LEU A 406 -1.99 5.04 -14.42
CA LEU A 406 -2.05 5.71 -15.73
C LEU A 406 -1.51 4.83 -16.87
N THR A 407 -0.69 3.82 -16.54
CA THR A 407 -0.02 2.97 -17.53
C THR A 407 -0.20 1.48 -17.24
N GLN A 408 -1.01 1.14 -16.25
CA GLN A 408 -1.34 -0.22 -15.81
C GLN A 408 -2.79 -0.27 -15.33
N SER A 409 -3.43 -1.43 -15.45
CA SER A 409 -4.74 -1.69 -14.85
C SER A 409 -4.54 -2.60 -13.62
N MET A 410 -3.96 -2.06 -12.53
CA MET A 410 -3.60 -2.91 -11.38
C MET A 410 -4.80 -3.51 -10.67
N LEU A 411 -5.95 -2.83 -10.69
CA LEU A 411 -7.16 -3.31 -10.03
C LEU A 411 -7.92 -4.36 -10.87
N GLU A 412 -7.46 -4.64 -12.08
CA GLU A 412 -7.92 -5.76 -12.92
C GLU A 412 -7.14 -7.05 -12.65
N ARG A 413 -6.32 -7.07 -11.58
CA ARG A 413 -5.52 -8.23 -11.16
C ARG A 413 -5.61 -8.47 -9.67
N ASN A 414 -5.60 -9.75 -9.28
CA ASN A 414 -5.75 -10.16 -7.88
C ASN A 414 -4.74 -9.52 -6.95
N ILE A 415 -3.47 -9.65 -7.29
CA ILE A 415 -2.37 -9.09 -6.51
C ILE A 415 -2.46 -7.56 -6.38
N GLY A 416 -2.98 -6.85 -7.39
CA GLY A 416 -3.10 -5.39 -7.37
C GLY A 416 -4.29 -4.89 -6.54
N VAL A 417 -5.46 -5.53 -6.65
CA VAL A 417 -6.61 -5.25 -5.75
C VAL A 417 -6.21 -5.52 -4.29
N MET A 418 -5.56 -6.66 -4.04
CA MET A 418 -5.11 -7.03 -2.70
C MET A 418 -4.02 -6.10 -2.19
N MET A 419 -3.16 -5.56 -3.05
CA MET A 419 -2.19 -4.52 -2.67
C MET A 419 -2.92 -3.28 -2.18
N PHE A 420 -3.77 -2.74 -3.05
CA PHE A 420 -4.34 -1.42 -2.87
C PHE A 420 -5.33 -1.40 -1.71
N ALA A 421 -6.31 -2.32 -1.72
CA ALA A 421 -7.39 -2.34 -0.74
C ALA A 421 -6.90 -2.69 0.67
N LEU A 422 -6.10 -3.75 0.83
CA LEU A 422 -5.63 -4.15 2.17
C LEU A 422 -4.59 -3.20 2.73
N MET A 423 -3.66 -2.68 1.93
CA MET A 423 -2.64 -1.78 2.47
C MET A 423 -3.27 -0.50 3.04
N ILE A 424 -4.25 0.08 2.34
CA ILE A 424 -4.98 1.25 2.85
C ILE A 424 -5.68 0.91 4.17
N VAL A 425 -6.32 -0.26 4.25
CA VAL A 425 -6.99 -0.74 5.46
C VAL A 425 -6.01 -0.98 6.62
N PHE A 426 -4.84 -1.58 6.35
CA PHE A 426 -3.83 -1.86 7.37
C PHE A 426 -3.14 -0.60 7.88
N ILE A 427 -2.82 0.35 6.99
CA ILE A 427 -2.28 1.66 7.40
C ILE A 427 -3.32 2.39 8.25
N TRP A 428 -4.58 2.42 7.82
CA TRP A 428 -5.64 3.07 8.57
C TRP A 428 -5.88 2.43 9.95
N GLY A 429 -5.91 1.09 10.02
CA GLY A 429 -6.00 0.35 11.28
C GLY A 429 -4.83 0.66 12.22
N ALA A 430 -3.59 0.71 11.70
CA ALA A 430 -2.41 1.07 12.49
C ALA A 430 -2.50 2.52 13.00
N ILE A 431 -2.96 3.48 12.18
CA ILE A 431 -3.18 4.88 12.60
C ILE A 431 -4.15 4.93 13.78
N ARG A 432 -5.31 4.27 13.65
CA ARG A 432 -6.34 4.28 14.70
C ARG A 432 -5.85 3.60 15.98
N GLY A 433 -5.07 2.52 15.86
CA GLY A 433 -4.43 1.87 16.99
C GLY A 433 -3.46 2.78 17.76
N GLU A 434 -2.63 3.55 17.06
CA GLU A 434 -1.72 4.51 17.70
C GLU A 434 -2.46 5.69 18.35
N GLU A 435 -3.55 6.16 17.75
CA GLU A 435 -4.39 7.22 18.34
C GLU A 435 -5.06 6.79 19.64
N VAL A 436 -5.54 5.54 19.71
CA VAL A 436 -6.11 4.97 20.94
C VAL A 436 -5.03 4.80 22.01
N ARG A 437 -3.90 4.15 21.68
CA ARG A 437 -2.78 3.96 22.63
C ARG A 437 -2.30 5.26 23.26
N THR A 438 -2.11 6.30 22.44
CA THR A 438 -1.61 7.59 22.94
C THR A 438 -2.62 8.26 23.88
N LYS A 439 -3.92 8.14 23.58
CA LYS A 439 -4.97 8.69 24.43
C LYS A 439 -4.98 7.99 25.80
N ASP A 440 -4.88 6.67 25.81
CA ASP A 440 -4.91 5.88 27.03
C ASP A 440 -3.68 6.13 27.91
N GLU A 441 -2.49 6.23 27.30
CA GLU A 441 -1.25 6.62 28.00
C GLU A 441 -1.39 7.99 28.68
N SER A 442 -2.01 8.96 27.98
CA SER A 442 -2.25 10.30 28.54
C SER A 442 -3.25 10.31 29.70
N GLU A 443 -4.32 9.50 29.62
CA GLU A 443 -5.33 9.39 30.67
C GLU A 443 -4.75 8.69 31.92
N GLN A 444 -3.94 7.65 31.73
CA GLN A 444 -3.23 6.95 32.82
C GLN A 444 -2.20 7.87 33.51
N GLU A 445 -1.47 8.69 32.76
CA GLU A 445 -0.52 9.63 33.35
C GLU A 445 -1.22 10.70 34.20
N ILE A 446 -2.38 11.20 33.74
CA ILE A 446 -3.21 12.14 34.51
C ILE A 446 -3.76 11.47 35.78
N ALA A 447 -4.26 10.23 35.67
CA ALA A 447 -4.78 9.47 36.81
C ALA A 447 -3.68 9.18 37.85
N GLY A 448 -2.50 8.74 37.43
CA GLY A 448 -1.36 8.48 38.31
C GLY A 448 -0.86 9.75 39.03
N ARG A 449 -0.85 10.90 38.36
CA ARG A 449 -0.54 12.20 38.99
C ARG A 449 -1.59 12.61 40.01
N SER A 450 -2.87 12.37 39.73
CA SER A 450 -3.95 12.68 40.68
C SER A 450 -3.90 11.83 41.95
N HIS A 451 -3.44 10.57 41.84
CA HIS A 451 -3.31 9.66 42.98
C HIS A 451 -2.13 10.03 43.89
N ASN A 452 -1.03 10.51 43.32
CA ASN A 452 0.12 10.99 44.09
C ASN A 452 -0.14 12.33 44.80
N VAL A 453 -1.01 13.19 44.26
CA VAL A 453 -1.37 14.48 44.90
C VAL A 453 -2.34 14.29 46.08
N THR A 454 -3.01 13.14 46.19
CA THR A 454 -3.90 12.81 47.32
C THR A 454 -3.22 12.08 48.49
N LEU A 455 -1.95 11.70 48.32
CA LEU A 455 -1.17 10.97 49.33
C LEU A 455 -0.07 11.81 50.01
N ASP A 456 0.09 13.07 49.59
CA ASP A 456 0.84 14.13 50.27
C ASP A 456 -0.13 15.06 51.02
#